data_AF-A0A545BDS5-F1
#
_entry.id   AF-A0A545BDS5-F1
#
_cell.length_a   1.000
_cell.length_b   1.000
_cell.length_c   1.000
_cell.angle_alpha   90.00
_cell.angle_beta   90.00
_cell.angle_gamma   90.00
#
_symmetry.space_group_name_H-M   'P 1'
#
loop_
_entity.id
_entity.type
_entity.pdbx_description
1 polymer ?
#
loop_
_entity_poly.entity_id
_entity_poly.type
_entity_poly.pdbx_seq_one_letter_code
_entity_poly.pdbx_strand_id
1 'polypeptide(L)'
;SRVMLAIEVVLAAVDPVPTFVFDEVDAGVGGRAAVEIGRRLAMLARHVQVLVVTHLPQVAAFADQHIRVTKTSVRGADGKTTTGFTSSDVQLLSDDERVKELARMLAGQEDSESAQAHAQELLDDAKLLPQRA
;
A
#
# COMPACT_ATOMS: atom_id res chain seq x y z
N SER A 1 -11.87 9.67 -0.73
CA SER A 1 -13.07 10.12 -1.48
C SER A 1 -13.38 9.18 -2.64
N ARG A 2 -14.45 8.36 -2.57
CA ARG A 2 -14.72 7.26 -3.54
C ARG A 2 -15.37 7.71 -4.84
N VAL A 3 -16.11 8.82 -4.81
CA VAL A 3 -16.75 9.42 -5.99
C VAL A 3 -15.69 9.98 -6.94
N MET A 4 -14.64 10.59 -6.38
CA MET A 4 -13.50 11.08 -7.16
C MET A 4 -12.80 9.94 -7.89
N LEU A 5 -12.46 8.84 -7.20
CA LEU A 5 -11.86 7.66 -7.83
C LEU A 5 -12.74 7.10 -8.96
N ALA A 6 -14.06 7.02 -8.77
CA ALA A 6 -14.97 6.53 -9.80
C ALA A 6 -15.01 7.44 -11.04
N ILE A 7 -14.96 8.77 -10.83
CA ILE A 7 -14.91 9.76 -11.91
C ILE A 7 -13.55 9.71 -12.63
N GLU A 8 -12.45 9.62 -11.89
CA GLU A 8 -11.09 9.57 -12.44
C GLU A 8 -10.85 8.30 -13.26
N VAL A 9 -11.36 7.15 -12.83
CA VAL A 9 -11.29 5.90 -13.61
C VAL A 9 -11.98 6.04 -14.96
N VAL A 10 -13.11 6.78 -15.02
CA VAL A 10 -13.82 7.04 -16.27
C VAL A 10 -13.10 8.08 -17.12
N LEU A 11 -12.53 9.13 -16.50
CA LEU A 11 -11.85 10.22 -17.21
C LEU A 11 -10.45 9.85 -17.72
N ALA A 12 -9.74 8.92 -17.07
CA ALA A 12 -8.44 8.42 -17.52
C ALA A 12 -8.49 7.80 -18.93
N ALA A 13 -9.68 7.41 -19.42
CA ALA A 13 -9.88 6.94 -20.78
C ALA A 13 -9.97 8.05 -21.84
N VAL A 14 -10.15 9.32 -21.42
CA VAL A 14 -10.45 10.46 -22.30
C VAL A 14 -9.32 11.48 -22.31
N ASP A 15 -8.64 11.70 -21.18
CA ASP A 15 -7.47 12.60 -21.07
C ASP A 15 -6.48 12.04 -20.02
N PRO A 16 -5.33 11.49 -20.43
CA PRO A 16 -4.46 10.77 -19.51
C PRO A 16 -3.63 11.74 -18.68
N VAL A 17 -4.12 12.12 -17.50
CA VAL A 17 -3.23 12.54 -16.42
C VAL A 17 -2.26 11.37 -16.16
N PRO A 18 -0.93 11.57 -16.28
CA PRO A 18 0.01 10.44 -16.29
C PRO A 18 0.15 9.76 -14.92
N THR A 19 -0.12 10.48 -13.83
CA THR A 19 0.05 10.02 -12.46
C THR A 19 -1.09 10.48 -11.56
N PHE A 20 -1.69 9.54 -10.83
CA PHE A 20 -2.66 9.80 -9.77
C PHE A 20 -2.05 9.53 -8.40
N VAL A 21 -2.41 10.35 -7.41
CA VAL A 21 -1.99 10.19 -6.02
C VAL A 21 -3.23 10.14 -5.13
N PHE A 22 -3.36 9.05 -4.40
CA PHE A 22 -4.44 8.81 -3.45
C PHE A 22 -3.89 8.72 -2.04
N ASP A 23 -4.42 9.54 -1.15
CA ASP A 23 -4.17 9.43 0.28
C ASP A 23 -5.48 9.01 0.96
N GLU A 24 -5.42 7.99 1.81
CA GLU A 24 -6.55 7.43 2.56
C GLU A 24 -7.81 7.14 1.72
N VAL A 25 -7.63 6.60 0.51
CA VAL A 25 -8.76 6.20 -0.37
C VAL A 25 -9.67 5.14 0.28
N ASP A 26 -9.15 4.48 1.31
CA ASP A 26 -9.71 3.40 2.09
C ASP A 26 -10.19 3.80 3.50
N ALA A 27 -10.20 5.09 3.84
CA ALA A 27 -10.72 5.57 5.12
C ALA A 27 -12.16 5.11 5.38
N GLY A 28 -12.38 4.51 6.56
CA GLY A 28 -13.70 4.03 6.99
C GLY A 28 -14.20 2.79 6.24
N VAL A 29 -13.30 2.05 5.59
CA VAL A 29 -13.61 0.82 4.84
C VAL A 29 -12.82 -0.37 5.40
N GLY A 30 -13.41 -1.57 5.33
CA GLY A 30 -12.74 -2.81 5.75
C GLY A 30 -13.30 -4.04 5.04
N GLY A 31 -12.62 -5.18 5.22
CA GLY A 31 -13.03 -6.47 4.65
C GLY A 31 -13.14 -6.46 3.12
N ARG A 32 -14.20 -7.05 2.56
CA ARG A 32 -14.40 -7.17 1.11
C ARG A 32 -14.40 -5.84 0.36
N ALA A 33 -14.85 -4.77 1.00
CA ALA A 33 -14.88 -3.46 0.35
C ALA A 33 -13.46 -2.91 0.12
N ALA A 34 -12.51 -3.16 1.03
CA ALA A 34 -11.11 -2.77 0.86
C ALA A 34 -10.44 -3.56 -0.27
N VAL A 35 -10.73 -4.86 -0.39
CA VAL A 35 -10.26 -5.71 -1.50
C VAL A 35 -10.72 -5.16 -2.86
N GLU A 36 -11.99 -4.77 -2.96
CA GLU A 36 -12.53 -4.19 -4.20
C GLU A 36 -11.92 -2.81 -4.54
N ILE A 37 -11.53 -2.02 -3.53
CA ILE A 37 -10.76 -0.79 -3.75
C ILE A 37 -9.39 -1.12 -4.34
N GLY A 38 -8.64 -2.05 -3.74
CA GLY A 38 -7.34 -2.50 -4.24
C GLY A 38 -7.43 -2.99 -5.69
N ARG A 39 -8.44 -3.81 -5.99
CA ARG A 39 -8.71 -4.31 -7.34
C ARG A 39 -8.92 -3.19 -8.37
N ARG A 40 -9.69 -2.15 -8.03
CA ARG A 40 -9.96 -1.02 -8.93
C ARG A 40 -8.73 -0.13 -9.13
N LEU A 41 -7.94 0.08 -8.09
CA LEU A 41 -6.67 0.81 -8.18
C LEU A 41 -5.68 0.07 -9.08
N ALA A 42 -5.57 -1.26 -8.96
CA ALA A 42 -4.77 -2.08 -9.86
C ALA A 42 -5.25 -1.99 -11.32
N MET A 43 -6.58 -1.99 -11.55
CA MET A 43 -7.14 -1.80 -12.90
C MET A 43 -6.80 -0.42 -13.48
N LEU A 44 -6.85 0.64 -12.67
CA LEU A 44 -6.45 1.98 -13.08
C LEU A 44 -4.95 2.04 -13.42
N ALA A 45 -4.12 1.41 -12.58
CA ALA A 45 -2.66 1.36 -12.72
C ALA A 45 -2.18 0.68 -14.02
N ARG A 46 -3.05 -0.06 -14.72
CA ARG A 46 -2.74 -0.60 -16.06
C ARG A 46 -2.54 0.50 -17.10
N HIS A 47 -3.18 1.65 -16.93
CA HIS A 47 -3.22 2.73 -17.92
C HIS A 47 -2.39 3.95 -17.50
N VAL A 48 -2.27 4.19 -16.19
CA VAL A 48 -1.60 5.37 -15.62
C VAL A 48 -0.76 4.97 -14.41
N GLN A 49 0.13 5.84 -13.93
CA GLN A 49 0.80 5.61 -12.65
C GLN A 49 -0.16 5.93 -11.50
N VAL A 50 -0.20 5.08 -10.48
CA VAL A 50 -1.04 5.29 -9.30
C VAL A 50 -0.17 5.15 -8.05
N LEU A 51 -0.13 6.20 -7.22
CA LEU A 51 0.50 6.21 -5.91
C LEU A 51 -0.59 6.19 -4.84
N VAL A 52 -0.50 5.28 -3.88
CA VAL A 52 -1.50 5.13 -2.82
C VAL A 52 -0.80 5.10 -1.47
N VAL A 53 -1.21 5.96 -0.56
CA VAL A 53 -0.88 5.87 0.86
C VAL A 53 -2.04 5.16 1.57
N THR A 54 -1.75 4.02 2.19
CA THR A 54 -2.74 3.13 2.81
C THR A 54 -2.16 2.44 4.03
N HIS A 55 -3.03 2.15 5.01
CA HIS A 55 -2.72 1.30 6.15
C HIS A 55 -3.44 -0.06 6.06
N LEU A 56 -4.22 -0.32 5.01
CA LEU A 56 -4.96 -1.56 4.85
C LEU A 56 -4.15 -2.58 4.04
N PRO A 57 -3.87 -3.77 4.60
CA PRO A 57 -3.14 -4.81 3.86
C PRO A 57 -3.91 -5.25 2.61
N GLN A 58 -5.25 -5.21 2.64
CA GLN A 58 -6.12 -5.56 1.52
C GLN A 58 -5.98 -4.64 0.31
N VAL A 59 -5.51 -3.40 0.51
CA VAL A 59 -5.22 -2.47 -0.59
C VAL A 59 -3.76 -2.63 -1.02
N ALA A 60 -2.83 -2.67 -0.06
CA ALA A 60 -1.40 -2.79 -0.33
C ALA A 60 -1.01 -4.07 -1.10
N ALA A 61 -1.75 -5.18 -0.89
CA ALA A 61 -1.50 -6.44 -1.60
C ALA A 61 -1.64 -6.33 -3.13
N PHE A 62 -2.47 -5.41 -3.62
CA PHE A 62 -2.70 -5.19 -5.07
C PHE A 62 -1.66 -4.29 -5.74
N ALA A 63 -0.72 -3.72 -4.98
CA ALA A 63 0.30 -2.85 -5.55
C ALA A 63 1.33 -3.65 -6.37
N ASP A 64 1.73 -3.12 -7.53
CA ASP A 64 2.86 -3.65 -8.31
C ASP A 64 4.17 -3.55 -7.53
N GLN A 65 4.33 -2.46 -6.77
CA GLN A 65 5.48 -2.15 -5.93
C GLN A 65 4.97 -1.72 -4.55
N HIS A 66 5.53 -2.29 -3.49
CA HIS A 66 5.17 -1.96 -2.11
C HIS A 66 6.33 -1.24 -1.44
N ILE A 67 6.12 0.04 -1.10
CA ILE A 67 7.12 0.86 -0.42
C ILE A 67 6.69 1.01 1.04
N ARG A 68 7.56 0.63 1.97
CA ARG A 68 7.37 0.85 3.40
C ARG A 68 8.00 2.17 3.80
N VAL A 69 7.24 3.01 4.50
CA VAL A 69 7.76 4.22 5.12
C VAL A 69 8.06 3.92 6.59
N THR A 70 9.28 4.20 7.02
CA THR A 70 9.70 4.03 8.42
C THR A 70 10.12 5.37 9.01
N LYS A 71 9.97 5.50 10.34
CA LYS A 71 10.33 6.71 11.08
C LYS A 71 11.39 6.33 12.12
N THR A 72 12.54 6.98 12.06
CA THR A 72 13.65 6.75 12.98
C THR A 72 13.96 8.03 13.75
N SER A 73 13.94 7.94 15.08
CA SER A 73 14.36 9.05 15.95
C SER A 73 15.86 8.94 16.21
N VAL A 74 16.64 9.85 15.63
CA VAL A 74 18.08 9.95 15.85
C VAL A 74 18.32 10.78 17.10
N ARG A 75 19.02 10.25 18.10
CA ARG A 75 19.41 11.01 19.30
C ARG A 75 20.57 11.95 18.95
N GLY A 76 20.61 13.13 19.58
CA GLY A 76 21.74 14.04 19.43
C GLY A 76 23.05 13.44 19.95
N ALA A 77 24.19 14.03 19.58
CA ALA A 77 25.52 13.54 19.98
C ALA A 77 25.73 13.47 21.51
N ASP A 78 24.91 14.18 22.29
CA ASP A 78 24.87 14.16 23.76
C ASP A 78 23.93 13.07 24.32
N GLY A 79 23.40 12.19 23.47
CA GLY A 79 22.51 11.09 23.84
C GLY A 79 21.09 11.52 24.23
N LYS A 80 20.77 12.81 24.16
CA LYS A 80 19.46 13.36 24.52
C LYS A 80 18.53 13.40 23.31
N THR A 81 17.24 13.17 23.57
CA THR A 81 16.20 13.26 22.54
C THR A 81 15.88 14.72 22.17
N THR A 82 16.19 15.68 23.06
CA THR A 82 15.92 17.12 22.87
C THR A 82 16.78 17.79 21.80
N THR A 83 17.91 17.17 21.46
CA THR A 83 18.90 17.59 20.45
C THR A 83 18.88 16.65 19.23
N GLY A 84 18.02 15.62 19.27
CA GLY A 84 17.83 14.67 18.19
C GLY A 84 16.90 15.19 17.09
N PHE A 85 16.89 14.53 15.95
CA PHE A 85 15.94 14.79 14.87
C PHE A 85 15.20 13.51 14.48
N THR A 86 14.01 13.67 13.92
CA THR A 86 13.29 12.54 13.35
C THR A 86 13.54 12.49 11.85
N SER A 87 14.00 11.34 11.35
CA SER A 87 14.11 11.05 9.92
C SER A 87 13.00 10.10 9.49
N SER A 88 12.51 10.28 8.27
CA SER A 88 11.68 9.28 7.59
C SER A 88 12.50 8.63 6.49
N ASP A 89 12.40 7.31 6.36
CA ASP A 89 13.07 6.53 5.34
C ASP A 89 12.05 5.73 4.54
N VAL A 90 12.39 5.42 3.29
CA VAL A 90 11.52 4.69 2.37
C VAL A 90 12.27 3.50 1.80
N GLN A 91 11.68 2.31 1.93
CA GLN A 91 12.26 1.07 1.44
C GLN A 91 11.28 0.39 0.48
N LEU A 92 11.76 0.08 -0.73
CA LEU A 92 11.04 -0.82 -1.63
C LEU A 92 11.18 -2.26 -1.10
N LEU A 93 10.06 -2.95 -0.92
CA LEU A 93 10.04 -4.31 -0.38
C LEU A 93 10.16 -5.37 -1.49
N SER A 94 11.02 -6.37 -1.26
CA SER A 94 11.01 -7.63 -2.00
C SER A 94 9.76 -8.46 -1.70
N ASP A 95 9.50 -9.51 -2.48
CA ASP A 95 8.30 -10.35 -2.29
C ASP A 95 8.21 -10.97 -0.89
N ASP A 96 9.33 -11.45 -0.34
CA ASP A 96 9.36 -12.01 1.02
C ASP A 96 9.12 -10.93 2.09
N GLU A 97 9.68 -9.74 1.89
CA GLU A 97 9.46 -8.59 2.79
C GLU A 97 8.02 -8.09 2.70
N ARG A 98 7.37 -8.19 1.53
CA ARG A 98 5.95 -7.86 1.36
C ARG A 98 5.06 -8.76 2.20
N VAL A 99 5.32 -10.06 2.25
CA VAL A 99 4.56 -11.01 3.08
C VAL A 99 4.66 -10.60 4.55
N LYS A 100 5.88 -10.32 5.03
CA LYS A 100 6.14 -9.87 6.40
C LYS A 100 5.45 -8.55 6.73
N GLU A 101 5.51 -7.58 5.82
CA GLU A 101 4.86 -6.28 6.03
C GLU A 101 3.33 -6.40 6.05
N LEU A 102 2.74 -7.20 5.15
CA LEU A 102 1.31 -7.45 5.17
C LEU A 102 0.87 -8.20 6.43
N ALA A 103 1.66 -9.17 6.91
CA ALA A 103 1.44 -9.83 8.19
C ALA A 103 1.48 -8.83 9.37
N ARG A 104 2.45 -7.91 9.35
CA ARG A 104 2.55 -6.81 10.31
C ARG A 104 1.33 -5.90 10.26
N MET A 105 0.83 -5.55 9.07
CA MET A 105 -0.37 -4.72 8.90
C MET A 105 -1.65 -5.44 9.37
N LEU A 106 -1.75 -6.75 9.14
CA LEU A 106 -2.89 -7.58 9.54
C LEU A 106 -2.97 -7.82 11.06
N ALA A 107 -1.84 -8.20 11.66
CA ALA A 107 -1.81 -8.73 13.03
C ALA A 107 -0.90 -7.94 14.00
N GLY A 108 -0.21 -6.91 13.51
CA GLY A 108 0.76 -6.14 14.30
C GLY A 108 2.09 -6.88 14.53
N GLN A 109 2.26 -8.09 13.98
CA GLN A 109 3.43 -8.95 14.19
C GLN A 109 3.88 -9.53 12.85
N GLU A 110 5.08 -9.17 12.41
CA GLU A 110 5.63 -9.65 11.14
C GLU A 110 6.06 -11.12 11.16
N ASP A 111 6.43 -11.66 12.34
CA ASP A 111 6.91 -13.03 12.51
C ASP A 111 5.81 -14.06 12.82
N SER A 112 4.54 -13.66 12.83
CA SER A 112 3.43 -14.57 13.09
C SER A 112 3.17 -15.48 11.88
N GLU A 113 3.36 -16.79 12.05
CA GLU A 113 3.14 -17.78 10.98
C GLU A 113 1.73 -17.73 10.39
N SER A 114 0.70 -17.59 11.25
CA SER A 114 -0.69 -17.50 10.79
C SER A 114 -0.98 -16.19 10.06
N ALA A 115 -0.35 -15.09 10.48
CA ALA A 115 -0.48 -13.80 9.80
C ALA A 115 0.23 -13.80 8.44
N GLN A 116 1.41 -14.43 8.34
CA GLN A 116 2.12 -14.61 7.09
C GLN A 116 1.35 -15.52 6.12
N ALA A 117 0.75 -16.61 6.61
CA ALA A 117 -0.12 -17.45 5.79
C ALA A 117 -1.29 -16.66 5.19
N HIS A 118 -1.97 -15.85 6.01
CA HIS A 118 -3.07 -15.01 5.51
C HIS A 118 -2.60 -13.89 4.56
N ALA A 119 -1.42 -13.30 4.81
CA ALA A 119 -0.80 -12.34 3.92
C ALA A 119 -0.47 -12.96 2.55
N GLN A 120 -0.01 -14.22 2.53
CA GLN A 120 0.28 -14.95 1.30
C GLN A 120 -1.00 -15.19 0.49
N GLU A 121 -2.08 -15.65 1.12
CA GLU A 121 -3.39 -15.82 0.48
C GLU A 121 -3.84 -14.50 -0.19
N LEU A 122 -3.69 -13.39 0.52
CA LEU A 122 -4.08 -12.08 0.03
C LEU A 122 -3.25 -11.63 -1.19
N LEU A 123 -1.95 -11.92 -1.20
CA LEU A 123 -1.07 -11.65 -2.34
C LEU A 123 -1.41 -12.55 -3.54
N ASP A 124 -1.72 -13.82 -3.30
CA ASP A 124 -2.06 -14.76 -4.35
C ASP A 124 -3.39 -14.37 -5.01
N ASP A 125 -4.40 -13.99 -4.21
CA ASP A 125 -5.66 -13.43 -4.70
C ASP A 125 -5.44 -12.16 -5.54
N ALA A 126 -4.52 -11.28 -5.12
CA ALA A 126 -4.20 -10.08 -5.87
C ALA A 126 -3.52 -10.37 -7.21
N LYS A 127 -2.68 -11.42 -7.29
CA LYS A 127 -1.96 -11.85 -8.50
C LYS A 127 -2.87 -12.51 -9.54
N LEU A 128 -4.08 -12.93 -9.17
CA LEU A 128 -5.06 -13.49 -10.13
C LEU A 128 -5.59 -12.45 -11.13
N LEU A 129 -5.33 -11.16 -10.91
CA LEU A 129 -5.60 -10.14 -11.92
C LEU A 129 -4.58 -10.24 -13.06
N PRO A 130 -5.03 -10.18 -14.33
CA PRO A 130 -4.11 -10.22 -15.47
C PRO A 130 -3.14 -9.03 -15.39
N GLN A 131 -1.84 -9.33 -15.33
CA GLN A 131 -0.78 -8.33 -15.27
C GLN A 131 -0.71 -7.52 -16.59
N ARG A 132 0.02 -6.41 -16.59
CA ARG A 132 0.33 -5.65 -17.82
C ARG A 132 1.02 -6.59 -18.83
N ALA A 133 0.62 -6.50 -20.10
CA ALA A 133 1.33 -7.13 -21.21
C ALA A 133 2.60 -6.33 -21.54
#